data_AF-A0A1G2EDX4-F1
#
_entry.id   AF-A0A1G2EDX4-F1
#
_cell.length_a   1.000
_cell.length_b   1.000
_cell.length_c   1.000
_cell.angle_alpha   90.00
_cell.angle_beta   90.00
_cell.angle_gamma   90.00
#
_symmetry.space_group_name_H-M   'P 1'
#
loop_
_entity.id
_entity.type
_entity.pdbx_description
1 polymer ?
#
loop_
_entity_poly.entity_id
_entity_poly.type
_entity_poly.pdbx_seq_one_letter_code
_entity_poly.pdbx_strand_id
1 'polypeptide(L)'
;MPKKNLFLAITVIFLSSPLFIKAQDILGQQTNFNVESSYDLSQRTELTATLIRLSPTLYWYIDTKFWGELNAERQSELNQSLTSLSEEFETAIYPKLTRTFGSEWSPGIDKDTRVTVLMHPMKKESGGYFDSSDEYPKVQLPESNEREMIYLNAQYLNTAYAKGFLAHEFIHLITFNQKDRINHVAEDVWLNEARADYAPTLLGYDTPYEGSNLQRRVKDFLDKPSDPLTEWRDAPADYGVANLFLQYLVDHYGVQVLADSLKMSQTGIQSINAVLSKQGFKEDFAQIFTNWTVAVLVNNCQISEKYCYYNENLKDLRVTPLVNYLPFVGQSVLSVTNTTKDWAGNWHKFIGGQGTLSVDFQGSNNIIFKVPYITSTAGGDTSINILSLDTTQNGEMVIPDFGSETVALTIIPIAQNRTADFSSLEPSRTFSWTATTQQEKEIILPSLSPLSKPIFQMNRAELLARITEIQAVIIKLQGILAQLRGTASCLAINQNLYFGMRDNIQVRCLQEFLKNQGSGIYPEGIVNGNFFTLTKAAVVRFQEKYGIQGTGFAGPITRAKINQLLTK
;
A
#
# COMPACT_ATOMS: atom_id res chain seq x y z
N MET A 1 -64.67 -57.72 40.73
CA MET A 1 -64.92 -57.12 42.06
C MET A 1 -63.66 -57.31 42.92
N PRO A 2 -63.12 -56.28 43.60
CA PRO A 2 -62.83 -54.95 43.07
C PRO A 2 -61.33 -54.59 43.25
N LYS A 3 -60.71 -54.02 42.20
CA LYS A 3 -59.48 -53.24 42.31
C LYS A 3 -59.86 -51.90 42.95
N LYS A 4 -59.27 -51.57 44.11
CA LYS A 4 -59.43 -50.26 44.75
C LYS A 4 -58.59 -49.22 43.99
N ASN A 5 -59.27 -48.22 43.43
CA ASN A 5 -58.67 -47.01 42.91
C ASN A 5 -58.10 -46.20 44.08
N LEU A 6 -56.78 -45.97 44.08
CA LEU A 6 -56.16 -44.96 44.94
C LEU A 6 -55.94 -43.71 44.06
N PHE A 7 -56.79 -42.71 44.26
CA PHE A 7 -56.57 -41.36 43.75
C PHE A 7 -55.32 -40.79 44.42
N LEU A 8 -54.22 -40.64 43.67
CA LEU A 8 -53.09 -39.83 44.09
C LEU A 8 -53.33 -38.41 43.56
N ALA A 9 -53.72 -37.51 44.46
CA ALA A 9 -53.80 -36.09 44.17
C ALA A 9 -52.40 -35.56 43.85
N ILE A 10 -52.17 -35.16 42.61
CA ILE A 10 -50.97 -34.41 42.21
C ILE A 10 -51.12 -33.00 42.78
N THR A 11 -50.50 -32.76 43.93
CA THR A 11 -50.28 -31.40 44.41
C THR A 11 -49.24 -30.75 43.49
N VAL A 12 -49.71 -29.90 42.57
CA VAL A 12 -48.83 -29.01 41.80
C VAL A 12 -48.24 -28.01 42.80
N ILE A 13 -47.03 -28.29 43.27
CA ILE A 13 -46.21 -27.31 43.98
C ILE A 13 -45.72 -26.34 42.91
N PHE A 14 -46.38 -25.18 42.82
CA PHE A 14 -45.79 -23.99 42.18
C PHE A 14 -44.55 -23.61 43.00
N LEU A 15 -43.40 -24.16 42.66
CA LEU A 15 -42.11 -23.60 43.04
C LEU A 15 -41.96 -22.29 42.25
N SER A 16 -42.50 -21.21 42.82
CA SER A 16 -42.13 -19.86 42.43
C SER A 16 -40.66 -19.68 42.77
N SER A 17 -39.77 -19.94 41.80
CA SER A 17 -38.40 -19.47 41.88
C SER A 17 -38.45 -17.96 42.11
N PRO A 18 -37.86 -17.42 43.20
CA PRO A 18 -37.76 -15.98 43.33
C PRO A 18 -36.96 -15.48 42.13
N LEU A 19 -37.60 -14.66 41.29
CA LEU A 19 -36.91 -13.79 40.35
C LEU A 19 -36.09 -12.83 41.22
N PHE A 20 -34.83 -13.19 41.49
CA PHE A 20 -33.86 -12.25 42.03
C PHE A 20 -33.59 -11.21 40.93
N ILE A 21 -34.37 -10.14 40.94
CA ILE A 21 -34.00 -8.89 40.29
C ILE A 21 -32.84 -8.37 41.13
N LYS A 22 -31.61 -8.34 40.59
CA LYS A 22 -30.49 -7.63 41.24
C LYS A 22 -30.97 -6.19 41.44
N ALA A 23 -30.89 -5.70 42.67
CA ALA A 23 -31.23 -4.32 42.96
C ALA A 23 -30.28 -3.40 42.18
N GLN A 24 -30.85 -2.34 41.62
CA GLN A 24 -30.10 -1.34 40.88
C GLN A 24 -29.03 -0.70 41.79
N ASP A 25 -27.83 -0.45 41.26
CA ASP A 25 -26.74 0.17 42.05
C ASP A 25 -27.14 1.58 42.53
N ILE A 26 -26.72 1.94 43.74
CA ILE A 26 -27.08 3.21 44.39
C ILE A 26 -25.89 4.17 44.50
N LEU A 27 -26.15 5.46 44.38
CA LEU A 27 -25.11 6.49 44.51
C LEU A 27 -24.34 6.36 45.84
N GLY A 28 -23.01 6.37 45.77
CA GLY A 28 -22.11 6.16 46.91
C GLY A 28 -21.83 4.70 47.24
N GLN A 29 -22.46 3.73 46.55
CA GLN A 29 -22.14 2.31 46.69
C GLN A 29 -20.67 2.04 46.34
N GLN A 30 -20.02 1.22 47.16
CA GLN A 30 -18.69 0.70 46.88
C GLN A 30 -18.78 -0.73 46.36
N THR A 31 -18.08 -1.00 45.27
CA THR A 31 -18.06 -2.30 44.59
C THR A 31 -16.61 -2.64 44.27
N ASN A 32 -16.22 -3.91 44.44
CA ASN A 32 -14.93 -4.40 43.96
C ASN A 32 -15.02 -4.78 42.49
N PHE A 33 -14.03 -4.33 41.72
CA PHE A 33 -13.87 -4.67 40.31
C PHE A 33 -12.52 -5.34 40.09
N ASN A 34 -12.52 -6.40 39.29
CA ASN A 34 -11.30 -6.91 38.67
C ASN A 34 -10.83 -5.91 37.61
N VAL A 35 -9.52 -5.75 37.48
CA VAL A 35 -8.90 -4.81 36.52
C VAL A 35 -7.66 -5.44 35.90
N GLU A 36 -7.29 -4.95 34.72
CA GLU A 36 -6.13 -5.46 33.99
C GLU A 36 -4.82 -4.80 34.47
N SER A 37 -3.93 -5.62 35.02
CA SER A 37 -2.65 -5.18 35.59
C SER A 37 -1.70 -4.56 34.55
N SER A 38 -1.88 -4.90 33.27
CA SER A 38 -1.12 -4.34 32.15
C SER A 38 -1.47 -2.87 31.90
N TYR A 39 -2.69 -2.43 32.23
CA TYR A 39 -3.16 -1.04 32.09
C TYR A 39 -3.06 -0.24 33.39
N ASP A 40 -3.37 -0.85 34.53
CA ASP A 40 -3.38 -0.17 35.84
C ASP A 40 -2.00 0.42 36.21
N LEU A 41 -2.00 1.66 36.71
CA LEU A 41 -0.76 2.38 37.05
C LEU A 41 0.03 1.68 38.15
N SER A 42 -0.66 1.01 39.07
CA SER A 42 -0.06 0.28 40.20
C SER A 42 -0.01 -1.24 39.97
N GLN A 43 -0.30 -1.70 38.74
CA GLN A 43 -0.35 -3.12 38.36
C GLN A 43 -1.26 -3.96 39.25
N ARG A 44 -2.35 -3.37 39.74
CA ARG A 44 -3.36 -4.10 40.53
C ARG A 44 -4.16 -5.04 39.62
N THR A 45 -4.72 -6.08 40.21
CA THR A 45 -5.66 -7.00 39.54
C THR A 45 -7.10 -6.84 40.05
N GLU A 46 -7.28 -6.10 41.15
CA GLU A 46 -8.59 -5.76 41.73
C GLU A 46 -8.49 -4.37 42.37
N LEU A 47 -9.58 -3.61 42.35
CA LEU A 47 -9.72 -2.37 43.10
C LEU A 47 -11.16 -2.17 43.61
N THR A 48 -11.32 -1.38 44.68
CA THR A 48 -12.62 -0.94 45.16
C THR A 48 -12.98 0.40 44.54
N ALA A 49 -14.12 0.49 43.86
CA ALA A 49 -14.61 1.71 43.23
C ALA A 49 -15.93 2.19 43.85
N THR A 50 -16.13 3.50 43.89
CA THR A 50 -17.35 4.15 44.39
C THR A 50 -18.19 4.65 43.22
N LEU A 51 -19.49 4.36 43.22
CA LEU A 51 -20.45 4.92 42.26
C LEU A 51 -20.67 6.40 42.58
N ILE A 52 -20.17 7.29 41.72
CA ILE A 52 -20.23 8.75 41.95
C ILE A 52 -21.24 9.47 41.06
N ARG A 53 -21.73 8.82 40.01
CA ARG A 53 -22.78 9.36 39.13
C ARG A 53 -23.53 8.25 38.42
N LEU A 54 -24.81 8.48 38.15
CA LEU A 54 -25.66 7.60 37.34
C LEU A 54 -26.47 8.44 36.35
N SER A 55 -26.73 7.88 35.18
CA SER A 55 -27.60 8.43 34.14
C SER A 55 -28.57 7.34 33.65
N PRO A 56 -29.48 7.61 32.69
CA PRO A 56 -30.33 6.57 32.12
C PRO A 56 -29.58 5.37 31.56
N THR A 57 -28.42 5.58 30.92
CA THR A 57 -27.63 4.52 30.26
C THR A 57 -26.29 4.21 30.93
N LEU A 58 -25.81 5.00 31.89
CA LEU A 58 -24.48 4.79 32.51
C LEU A 58 -24.49 4.70 34.04
N TYR A 59 -23.57 3.89 34.55
CA TYR A 59 -22.99 4.03 35.89
C TYR A 59 -21.56 4.55 35.79
N TRP A 60 -21.20 5.53 36.63
CA TRP A 60 -19.84 6.04 36.74
C TRP A 60 -19.21 5.64 38.06
N TYR A 61 -18.34 4.65 38.00
CA TYR A 61 -17.53 4.20 39.12
C TYR A 61 -16.14 4.83 39.04
N ILE A 62 -15.61 5.25 40.19
CA ILE A 62 -14.24 5.75 40.30
C ILE A 62 -13.48 4.99 41.38
N ASP A 63 -12.21 4.68 41.13
CA ASP A 63 -11.31 4.11 42.13
C ASP A 63 -11.39 4.93 43.43
N THR A 64 -11.83 4.28 44.50
CA THR A 64 -12.13 4.91 45.78
C THR A 64 -10.87 5.52 46.40
N LYS A 65 -9.72 4.86 46.25
CA LYS A 65 -8.45 5.36 46.78
C LYS A 65 -8.03 6.62 46.03
N PHE A 66 -8.06 6.57 44.69
CA PHE A 66 -7.76 7.73 43.87
C PHE A 66 -8.69 8.91 44.19
N TRP A 67 -10.00 8.67 44.26
CA TRP A 67 -10.97 9.71 44.58
C TRP A 67 -10.74 10.36 45.94
N GLY A 68 -10.40 9.57 46.96
CA GLY A 68 -10.12 10.04 48.32
C GLY A 68 -8.82 10.83 48.47
N GLU A 69 -7.87 10.65 47.56
CA GLU A 69 -6.60 11.40 47.53
C GLU A 69 -6.76 12.80 46.90
N LEU A 70 -7.85 13.05 46.17
CA LEU A 70 -8.15 14.34 45.57
C LEU A 70 -8.68 15.35 46.59
N ASN A 71 -8.26 16.61 46.45
CA ASN A 71 -8.86 17.71 47.23
C ASN A 71 -10.27 18.08 46.71
N ALA A 72 -11.01 18.86 47.49
CA ALA A 72 -12.40 19.21 47.18
C ALA A 72 -12.56 19.98 45.85
N GLU A 73 -11.59 20.83 45.50
CA GLU A 73 -11.59 21.58 44.23
C GLU A 73 -11.48 20.60 43.06
N ARG A 74 -10.52 19.68 43.10
CA ARG A 74 -10.29 18.69 42.04
C ARG A 74 -11.42 17.68 41.92
N GLN A 75 -12.03 17.28 43.04
CA GLN A 75 -13.25 16.47 43.03
C GLN A 75 -14.41 17.22 42.35
N SER A 76 -14.55 18.53 42.61
CA SER A 76 -15.56 19.36 41.95
C SER A 76 -15.32 19.47 40.44
N GLU A 77 -14.07 19.69 40.01
CA GLU A 77 -13.70 19.73 38.59
C GLU A 77 -14.03 18.41 37.88
N LEU A 78 -13.61 17.27 38.45
CA LEU A 78 -13.91 15.97 37.87
C LEU A 78 -15.42 15.70 37.83
N ASN A 79 -16.16 16.03 38.89
CA ASN A 79 -17.61 15.90 38.90
C ASN A 79 -18.27 16.70 37.78
N GLN A 80 -17.77 17.90 37.47
CA GLN A 80 -18.26 18.71 36.36
C GLN A 80 -17.92 18.06 35.01
N SER A 81 -16.69 17.58 34.83
CA SER A 81 -16.29 16.85 33.61
C SER A 81 -17.18 15.61 33.40
N LEU A 82 -17.49 14.87 34.45
CA LEU A 82 -18.36 13.69 34.38
C LEU A 82 -19.82 14.03 34.08
N THR A 83 -20.32 15.17 34.57
CA THR A 83 -21.63 15.68 34.14
C THR A 83 -21.62 15.90 32.63
N SER A 84 -20.64 16.64 32.11
CA SER A 84 -20.55 16.93 30.67
C SER A 84 -20.34 15.67 29.83
N LEU A 85 -19.55 14.69 30.30
CA LEU A 85 -19.36 13.42 29.61
C LEU A 85 -20.63 12.57 29.61
N SER A 86 -21.37 12.54 30.73
CA SER A 86 -22.65 11.84 30.80
C SER A 86 -23.66 12.45 29.84
N GLU A 87 -23.80 13.76 29.82
CA GLU A 87 -24.70 14.47 28.91
C GLU A 87 -24.32 14.23 27.44
N GLU A 88 -23.04 14.31 27.12
CA GLU A 88 -22.53 14.01 25.77
C GLU A 88 -22.83 12.55 25.37
N PHE A 89 -22.68 11.61 26.30
CA PHE A 89 -22.95 10.21 26.03
C PHE A 89 -24.41 9.98 25.67
N GLU A 90 -25.32 10.49 26.49
CA GLU A 90 -26.77 10.32 26.30
C GLU A 90 -27.29 11.02 25.04
N THR A 91 -26.74 12.20 24.72
CA THR A 91 -27.28 13.06 23.65
C THR A 91 -26.60 12.86 22.30
N ALA A 92 -25.35 12.41 22.27
CA ALA A 92 -24.56 12.30 21.04
C ALA A 92 -23.94 10.90 20.85
N ILE A 93 -23.10 10.43 21.80
CA ILE A 93 -22.30 9.20 21.61
C ILE A 93 -23.22 7.99 21.45
N TYR A 94 -24.03 7.70 22.46
CA TYR A 94 -24.91 6.54 22.48
C TYR A 94 -25.87 6.52 21.28
N PRO A 95 -26.71 7.55 21.01
CA PRO A 95 -27.67 7.48 19.90
C PRO A 95 -27.02 7.48 18.52
N LYS A 96 -25.86 8.12 18.33
CA LYS A 96 -25.19 8.15 17.02
C LYS A 96 -24.46 6.84 16.74
N LEU A 97 -23.71 6.32 17.71
CA LEU A 97 -22.97 5.08 17.53
C LEU A 97 -23.91 3.87 17.44
N THR A 98 -24.94 3.80 18.29
CA THR A 98 -25.89 2.67 18.24
C THR A 98 -26.72 2.65 16.95
N ARG A 99 -27.12 3.82 16.45
CA ARG A 99 -27.82 3.94 15.16
C ARG A 99 -26.96 3.51 13.98
N THR A 100 -25.66 3.80 14.01
CA THR A 100 -24.73 3.45 12.92
C THR A 100 -24.33 1.98 13.03
N PHE A 101 -23.72 1.58 14.13
CA PHE A 101 -23.03 0.30 14.27
C PHE A 101 -23.90 -0.83 14.83
N GLY A 102 -25.06 -0.52 15.42
CA GLY A 102 -25.86 -1.48 16.19
C GLY A 102 -25.67 -1.26 17.70
N SER A 103 -26.36 -2.04 18.52
CA SER A 103 -26.31 -1.88 19.98
C SER A 103 -25.22 -2.73 20.62
N GLU A 104 -24.84 -2.38 21.84
CA GLU A 104 -24.23 -3.23 22.86
C GLU A 104 -25.20 -4.32 23.36
N TRP A 105 -24.75 -5.20 24.26
CA TRP A 105 -25.65 -6.12 24.95
C TRP A 105 -26.56 -5.35 25.89
N SER A 106 -27.86 -5.30 25.61
CA SER A 106 -28.83 -4.70 26.54
C SER A 106 -30.07 -5.58 26.62
N PRO A 107 -30.51 -6.03 27.83
CA PRO A 107 -30.05 -5.64 29.16
C PRO A 107 -28.82 -6.43 29.67
N GLY A 108 -27.99 -6.97 28.79
CA GLY A 108 -26.70 -7.50 29.22
C GLY A 108 -26.68 -8.81 30.01
N ILE A 109 -25.49 -9.17 30.50
CA ILE A 109 -25.21 -10.34 31.33
C ILE A 109 -25.79 -10.20 32.75
N ASP A 110 -25.78 -8.98 33.31
CA ASP A 110 -26.29 -8.70 34.65
C ASP A 110 -27.78 -8.36 34.69
N LYS A 111 -28.41 -8.25 33.52
CA LYS A 111 -29.82 -7.87 33.31
C LYS A 111 -30.10 -6.39 33.63
N ASP A 112 -29.08 -5.54 33.67
CA ASP A 112 -29.21 -4.07 33.72
C ASP A 112 -29.03 -3.48 32.31
N THR A 113 -29.79 -2.44 31.99
CA THR A 113 -29.64 -1.74 30.71
C THR A 113 -28.52 -0.71 30.73
N ARG A 114 -27.89 -0.47 31.88
CA ARG A 114 -26.82 0.51 32.02
C ARG A 114 -25.44 -0.09 31.83
N VAL A 115 -24.63 0.59 31.04
CA VAL A 115 -23.21 0.31 30.89
C VAL A 115 -22.45 0.88 32.10
N THR A 116 -21.55 0.09 32.65
CA THR A 116 -20.66 0.52 33.74
C THR A 116 -19.39 1.16 33.16
N VAL A 117 -19.09 2.38 33.56
CA VAL A 117 -17.82 3.04 33.25
C VAL A 117 -16.96 3.08 34.51
N LEU A 118 -15.84 2.35 34.49
CA LEU A 118 -14.88 2.33 35.59
C LEU A 118 -13.70 3.26 35.31
N MET A 119 -13.49 4.21 36.20
CA MET A 119 -12.38 5.18 36.12
C MET A 119 -11.31 4.84 37.14
N HIS A 120 -10.10 4.57 36.68
CA HIS A 120 -8.95 4.37 37.56
C HIS A 120 -7.66 4.92 36.94
N PRO A 121 -6.62 5.18 37.76
CA PRO A 121 -5.32 5.60 37.24
C PRO A 121 -4.69 4.48 36.39
N MET A 122 -4.41 4.78 35.12
CA MET A 122 -3.71 3.87 34.20
C MET A 122 -2.36 4.44 33.78
N LYS A 123 -1.55 3.63 33.11
CA LYS A 123 -0.36 4.10 32.38
C LYS A 123 -0.75 5.21 31.41
N LYS A 124 0.11 6.22 31.26
CA LYS A 124 -0.18 7.45 30.49
C LYS A 124 -0.54 7.15 29.03
N GLU A 125 0.00 6.07 28.48
CA GLU A 125 -0.13 5.78 27.06
C GLU A 125 -1.50 5.18 26.70
N SER A 126 -2.29 4.78 27.71
CA SER A 126 -3.61 4.19 27.56
C SER A 126 -4.72 5.22 27.87
N GLY A 127 -5.64 5.43 26.93
CA GLY A 127 -6.82 6.29 27.13
C GLY A 127 -7.95 5.60 27.89
N GLY A 128 -8.05 4.30 27.70
CA GLY A 128 -9.05 3.39 28.26
C GLY A 128 -8.77 1.98 27.76
N TYR A 129 -9.66 1.05 28.11
CA TYR A 129 -9.72 -0.27 27.50
C TYR A 129 -11.12 -0.88 27.65
N PHE A 130 -11.37 -1.91 26.84
CA PHE A 130 -12.50 -2.83 26.96
C PHE A 130 -11.96 -4.24 27.21
N ASP A 131 -12.55 -4.95 28.17
CA ASP A 131 -12.25 -6.36 28.42
C ASP A 131 -13.50 -7.20 28.16
N SER A 132 -13.42 -8.07 27.15
CA SER A 132 -14.52 -8.96 26.81
C SER A 132 -14.77 -10.02 27.87
N SER A 133 -13.83 -10.26 28.78
CA SER A 133 -14.00 -11.23 29.87
C SER A 133 -15.21 -10.88 30.75
N ASP A 134 -15.48 -9.58 30.94
CA ASP A 134 -16.58 -9.04 31.75
C ASP A 134 -17.97 -9.42 31.23
N GLU A 135 -18.06 -9.81 29.96
CA GLU A 135 -19.30 -10.21 29.28
C GLU A 135 -19.61 -11.72 29.46
N TYR A 136 -18.77 -12.45 30.20
CA TYR A 136 -18.96 -13.88 30.46
C TYR A 136 -19.22 -14.16 31.95
N PRO A 137 -19.95 -15.24 32.28
CA PRO A 137 -20.15 -15.62 33.68
C PRO A 137 -18.83 -15.93 34.39
N LYS A 138 -18.72 -15.60 35.68
CA LYS A 138 -17.55 -15.91 36.53
C LYS A 138 -17.19 -17.38 36.60
N VAL A 139 -18.17 -18.26 36.35
CA VAL A 139 -17.93 -19.71 36.27
C VAL A 139 -17.13 -20.11 35.03
N GLN A 140 -17.14 -19.29 33.97
CA GLN A 140 -16.34 -19.48 32.76
C GLN A 140 -15.02 -18.71 32.86
N LEU A 141 -15.09 -17.44 33.27
CA LEU A 141 -13.95 -16.53 33.39
C LEU A 141 -13.96 -15.88 34.80
N PRO A 142 -13.18 -16.40 35.77
CA PRO A 142 -13.21 -15.94 37.16
C PRO A 142 -12.91 -14.43 37.37
N GLU A 143 -12.12 -13.86 36.46
CA GLU A 143 -11.75 -12.46 36.37
C GLU A 143 -12.87 -11.54 35.85
N SER A 144 -13.93 -12.09 35.26
CA SER A 144 -15.08 -11.31 34.79
C SER A 144 -15.72 -10.47 35.90
N ASN A 145 -16.11 -9.24 35.59
CA ASN A 145 -16.98 -8.44 36.45
C ASN A 145 -18.48 -8.72 36.25
N GLU A 146 -18.85 -9.55 35.27
CA GLU A 146 -20.24 -9.86 34.86
C GLU A 146 -21.05 -8.59 34.63
N ARG A 147 -20.55 -7.67 33.80
CA ARG A 147 -21.18 -6.39 33.46
C ARG A 147 -20.78 -5.94 32.07
N GLU A 148 -21.70 -5.28 31.38
CA GLU A 148 -21.36 -4.47 30.21
C GLU A 148 -20.59 -3.25 30.66
N MET A 149 -19.27 -3.27 30.48
CA MET A 149 -18.42 -2.24 31.06
C MET A 149 -17.24 -1.81 30.20
N ILE A 150 -16.84 -0.56 30.41
CA ILE A 150 -15.68 0.06 29.77
C ILE A 150 -14.83 0.76 30.82
N TYR A 151 -13.53 0.80 30.59
CA TYR A 151 -12.55 1.35 31.52
C TYR A 151 -11.97 2.62 30.93
N LEU A 152 -11.93 3.70 31.72
CA LEU A 152 -11.34 4.97 31.29
C LEU A 152 -10.21 5.39 32.22
N ASN A 153 -9.12 5.89 31.63
CA ASN A 153 -8.01 6.42 32.40
C ASN A 153 -8.42 7.72 33.09
N ALA A 154 -8.38 7.72 34.42
CA ALA A 154 -8.77 8.85 35.24
C ALA A 154 -7.94 10.13 34.97
N GLN A 155 -6.74 9.99 34.40
CA GLN A 155 -5.86 11.12 34.08
C GLN A 155 -6.38 11.98 32.91
N TYR A 156 -7.22 11.42 32.03
CA TYR A 156 -7.69 12.12 30.82
C TYR A 156 -9.08 12.75 30.96
N LEU A 157 -9.79 12.52 32.07
CA LEU A 157 -11.19 12.92 32.25
C LEU A 157 -11.45 14.43 32.10
N ASN A 158 -10.48 15.27 32.42
CA ASN A 158 -10.58 16.71 32.29
C ASN A 158 -9.93 17.27 31.01
N THR A 159 -9.64 16.41 30.03
CA THR A 159 -9.03 16.79 28.75
C THR A 159 -10.04 16.68 27.60
N ALA A 160 -9.73 17.31 26.47
CA ALA A 160 -10.56 17.21 25.26
C ALA A 160 -10.68 15.76 24.72
N TYR A 161 -9.75 14.87 25.07
CA TYR A 161 -9.74 13.48 24.61
C TYR A 161 -10.76 12.59 25.32
N ALA A 162 -11.29 12.98 26.49
CA ALA A 162 -12.16 12.13 27.29
C ALA A 162 -13.40 11.65 26.52
N LYS A 163 -14.04 12.53 25.74
CA LYS A 163 -15.20 12.18 24.91
C LYS A 163 -14.82 11.20 23.80
N GLY A 164 -13.65 11.37 23.21
CA GLY A 164 -13.13 10.48 22.17
C GLY A 164 -12.83 9.08 22.72
N PHE A 165 -12.18 8.98 23.87
CA PHE A 165 -11.91 7.70 24.52
C PHE A 165 -13.20 7.00 24.95
N LEU A 166 -14.16 7.73 25.54
CA LEU A 166 -15.46 7.16 25.90
C LEU A 166 -16.18 6.57 24.66
N ALA A 167 -16.15 7.29 23.53
CA ALA A 167 -16.73 6.81 22.28
C ALA A 167 -15.98 5.61 21.69
N HIS A 168 -14.64 5.61 21.77
CA HIS A 168 -13.76 4.53 21.32
C HIS A 168 -14.09 3.23 22.07
N GLU A 169 -14.05 3.24 23.40
CA GLU A 169 -14.30 2.03 24.20
C GLU A 169 -15.75 1.51 24.02
N PHE A 170 -16.71 2.43 23.84
CA PHE A 170 -18.09 2.02 23.58
C PHE A 170 -18.27 1.30 22.23
N ILE A 171 -17.45 1.59 21.22
CA ILE A 171 -17.44 0.82 19.96
C ILE A 171 -16.99 -0.62 20.18
N HIS A 172 -16.05 -0.88 21.08
CA HIS A 172 -15.64 -2.26 21.39
C HIS A 172 -16.78 -3.04 22.03
N LEU A 173 -17.53 -2.43 22.95
CA LEU A 173 -18.73 -3.02 23.55
C LEU A 173 -19.83 -3.34 22.50
N ILE A 174 -20.07 -2.42 21.56
CA ILE A 174 -20.96 -2.68 20.42
C ILE A 174 -20.41 -3.82 19.56
N THR A 175 -19.10 -3.81 19.29
CA THR A 175 -18.45 -4.81 18.45
C THR A 175 -18.57 -6.20 19.06
N PHE A 176 -18.31 -6.36 20.34
CA PHE A 176 -18.49 -7.63 21.06
C PHE A 176 -19.91 -8.18 20.89
N ASN A 177 -20.94 -7.33 21.02
CA ASN A 177 -22.30 -7.77 20.75
C ASN A 177 -22.47 -8.24 19.29
N GLN A 178 -22.16 -7.35 18.34
CA GLN A 178 -22.45 -7.61 16.93
C GLN A 178 -21.64 -8.79 16.37
N LYS A 179 -20.39 -8.96 16.78
CA LYS A 179 -19.46 -9.97 16.26
C LYS A 179 -19.45 -11.22 17.14
N ASP A 180 -18.93 -11.12 18.34
CA ASP A 180 -18.66 -12.27 19.20
C ASP A 180 -19.96 -12.92 19.68
N ARG A 181 -20.94 -12.13 20.13
CA ARG A 181 -22.19 -12.68 20.67
C ARG A 181 -23.19 -13.09 19.59
N ILE A 182 -23.51 -12.20 18.66
CA ILE A 182 -24.55 -12.46 17.64
C ILE A 182 -24.02 -13.34 16.50
N ASN A 183 -22.81 -13.06 16.01
CA ASN A 183 -22.25 -13.74 14.83
C ASN A 183 -21.26 -14.85 15.18
N HIS A 184 -20.92 -15.04 16.47
CA HIS A 184 -20.01 -16.09 16.94
C HIS A 184 -18.63 -16.06 16.26
N VAL A 185 -18.12 -14.84 16.01
CA VAL A 185 -16.82 -14.61 15.38
C VAL A 185 -16.16 -13.40 16.03
N ALA A 186 -14.85 -13.46 16.27
CA ALA A 186 -14.07 -12.30 16.70
C ALA A 186 -13.64 -11.49 15.47
N GLU A 187 -13.67 -10.17 15.54
CA GLU A 187 -13.21 -9.30 14.45
C GLU A 187 -11.67 -9.27 14.36
N ASP A 188 -11.14 -9.03 13.15
CA ASP A 188 -9.72 -8.75 12.97
C ASP A 188 -9.34 -7.52 13.81
N VAL A 189 -8.28 -7.65 14.63
CA VAL A 189 -7.88 -6.60 15.60
C VAL A 189 -7.72 -5.23 14.95
N TRP A 190 -7.04 -5.16 13.80
CA TRP A 190 -6.82 -3.90 13.09
C TRP A 190 -8.15 -3.20 12.74
N LEU A 191 -9.19 -3.95 12.34
CA LEU A 191 -10.46 -3.37 11.93
C LEU A 191 -11.36 -3.05 13.13
N ASN A 192 -11.27 -3.83 14.21
CA ASN A 192 -11.91 -3.51 15.49
C ASN A 192 -11.41 -2.14 16.01
N GLU A 193 -10.09 -1.99 16.09
CA GLU A 193 -9.44 -0.76 16.56
C GLU A 193 -9.66 0.41 15.60
N ALA A 194 -9.58 0.18 14.28
CA ALA A 194 -9.83 1.23 13.30
C ALA A 194 -11.25 1.80 13.42
N ARG A 195 -12.28 0.96 13.60
CA ARG A 195 -13.67 1.42 13.78
C ARG A 195 -13.82 2.25 15.05
N ALA A 196 -13.20 1.80 16.14
CA ALA A 196 -13.24 2.51 17.42
C ALA A 196 -12.53 3.88 17.31
N ASP A 197 -11.36 3.93 16.68
CA ASP A 197 -10.57 5.16 16.54
C ASP A 197 -11.16 6.14 15.50
N TYR A 198 -12.03 5.66 14.60
CA TYR A 198 -12.83 6.51 13.70
C TYR A 198 -14.06 7.15 14.39
N ALA A 199 -14.49 6.64 15.55
CA ALA A 199 -15.68 7.14 16.25
C ALA A 199 -15.63 8.65 16.57
N PRO A 200 -14.50 9.25 17.02
CA PRO A 200 -14.40 10.69 17.23
C PRO A 200 -14.71 11.50 15.97
N THR A 201 -14.24 11.07 14.79
CA THR A 201 -14.55 11.71 13.51
C THR A 201 -16.04 11.59 13.20
N LEU A 202 -16.60 10.39 13.34
CA LEU A 202 -18.02 10.17 13.13
C LEU A 202 -18.86 11.07 14.03
N LEU A 203 -18.44 11.33 15.26
CA LEU A 203 -19.12 12.19 16.23
C LEU A 203 -18.91 13.69 15.97
N GLY A 204 -17.94 14.07 15.14
CA GLY A 204 -17.62 15.46 14.81
C GLY A 204 -16.64 16.10 15.77
N TYR A 205 -15.87 15.31 16.53
CA TYR A 205 -14.92 15.79 17.53
C TYR A 205 -13.58 16.25 16.96
N ASP A 206 -13.37 16.10 15.65
CA ASP A 206 -12.17 16.61 14.96
C ASP A 206 -12.32 18.04 14.43
N THR A 207 -13.37 18.75 14.86
CA THR A 207 -13.56 20.18 14.58
C THR A 207 -13.64 20.96 15.91
N PRO A 208 -12.70 21.88 16.20
CA PRO A 208 -11.55 22.27 15.38
C PRO A 208 -10.50 21.15 15.26
N TYR A 209 -9.72 21.17 14.17
CA TYR A 209 -8.66 20.18 13.93
C TYR A 209 -7.55 20.24 14.99
N GLU A 210 -7.20 21.44 15.45
CA GLU A 210 -6.15 21.63 16.45
C GLU A 210 -6.53 21.00 17.79
N GLY A 211 -5.66 20.11 18.30
CA GLY A 211 -5.90 19.34 19.53
C GLY A 211 -6.78 18.10 19.35
N SER A 212 -7.30 17.83 18.15
CA SER A 212 -8.18 16.70 17.88
C SER A 212 -7.48 15.33 17.91
N ASN A 213 -8.28 14.24 17.90
CA ASN A 213 -7.75 12.89 17.69
C ASN A 213 -7.15 12.77 16.28
N LEU A 214 -7.85 13.29 15.26
CA LEU A 214 -7.39 13.21 13.88
C LEU A 214 -6.02 13.90 13.67
N GLN A 215 -5.76 15.03 14.31
CA GLN A 215 -4.44 15.68 14.24
C GLN A 215 -3.34 14.78 14.81
N ARG A 216 -3.60 14.11 15.94
CA ARG A 216 -2.69 13.14 16.53
C ARG A 216 -2.43 11.97 15.58
N ARG A 217 -3.48 11.39 14.98
CA ARG A 217 -3.34 10.28 14.02
C ARG A 217 -2.63 10.66 12.73
N VAL A 218 -2.84 11.88 12.24
CA VAL A 218 -2.06 12.43 11.10
C VAL A 218 -0.57 12.48 11.45
N LYS A 219 -0.22 12.95 12.65
CA LYS A 219 1.18 12.97 13.09
C LYS A 219 1.75 11.56 13.21
N ASP A 220 1.02 10.63 13.81
CA ASP A 220 1.45 9.23 13.98
C ASP A 220 1.68 8.55 12.62
N PHE A 221 0.79 8.77 11.65
CA PHE A 221 0.93 8.27 10.28
C PHE A 221 2.14 8.88 9.56
N LEU A 222 2.34 10.19 9.63
CA LEU A 222 3.45 10.86 8.94
C LEU A 222 4.83 10.50 9.51
N ASP A 223 4.91 10.08 10.78
CA ASP A 223 6.14 9.55 11.39
C ASP A 223 6.54 8.20 10.79
N LYS A 224 5.56 7.33 10.52
CA LYS A 224 5.78 5.97 9.97
C LYS A 224 4.72 5.61 8.91
N PRO A 225 4.76 6.24 7.72
CA PRO A 225 3.70 6.06 6.72
C PRO A 225 3.68 4.68 6.06
N SER A 226 4.81 3.95 6.15
CA SER A 226 4.97 2.58 5.63
C SER A 226 4.68 1.51 6.68
N ASP A 227 4.10 1.87 7.82
CA ASP A 227 3.62 0.89 8.79
C ASP A 227 2.44 0.08 8.17
N PRO A 228 2.39 -1.24 8.36
CA PRO A 228 1.33 -2.07 7.77
C PRO A 228 -0.04 -1.82 8.40
N LEU A 229 -1.08 -1.74 7.58
CA LEU A 229 -2.46 -1.57 8.07
C LEU A 229 -2.93 -2.73 8.94
N THR A 230 -2.50 -3.96 8.65
CA THR A 230 -3.12 -5.17 9.20
C THR A 230 -2.29 -5.87 10.28
N GLU A 231 -1.03 -5.50 10.49
CA GLU A 231 -0.26 -5.99 11.63
C GLU A 231 -0.55 -5.11 12.83
N TRP A 232 -0.96 -5.69 13.96
CA TRP A 232 -1.36 -4.91 15.12
C TRP A 232 -0.43 -5.15 16.31
N ARG A 233 0.32 -4.12 16.72
CA ARG A 233 1.26 -4.18 17.86
C ARG A 233 0.90 -3.20 18.96
N ASP A 234 -0.28 -2.59 18.87
CA ASP A 234 -0.74 -1.56 19.79
C ASP A 234 0.21 -0.33 19.83
N ALA A 235 0.78 0.01 18.66
CA ALA A 235 1.67 1.15 18.50
C ALA A 235 0.92 2.36 17.93
N PRO A 236 1.32 3.61 18.24
CA PRO A 236 0.69 4.81 17.66
C PRO A 236 0.62 4.80 16.12
N ALA A 237 1.63 4.23 15.46
CA ALA A 237 1.68 4.10 14.01
C ALA A 237 0.58 3.20 13.43
N ASP A 238 0.25 2.10 14.11
CA ASP A 238 -0.80 1.16 13.70
C ASP A 238 -2.14 1.92 13.63
N TYR A 239 -2.45 2.72 14.67
CA TYR A 239 -3.62 3.61 14.71
C TYR A 239 -3.56 4.71 13.64
N GLY A 240 -2.39 5.31 13.38
CA GLY A 240 -2.22 6.36 12.39
C GLY A 240 -2.59 5.90 10.98
N VAL A 241 -2.04 4.77 10.56
CA VAL A 241 -2.33 4.14 9.25
C VAL A 241 -3.80 3.74 9.16
N ALA A 242 -4.32 3.07 10.19
CA ALA A 242 -5.70 2.62 10.23
C ALA A 242 -6.70 3.77 10.14
N ASN A 243 -6.53 4.82 10.95
CA ASN A 243 -7.41 5.97 10.95
C ASN A 243 -7.43 6.63 9.57
N LEU A 244 -6.26 6.96 9.03
CA LEU A 244 -6.13 7.68 7.76
C LEU A 244 -6.70 6.87 6.59
N PHE A 245 -6.53 5.55 6.58
CA PHE A 245 -7.18 4.69 5.62
C PHE A 245 -8.71 4.70 5.77
N LEU A 246 -9.24 4.65 6.99
CA LEU A 246 -10.68 4.70 7.23
C LEU A 246 -11.32 6.05 6.87
N GLN A 247 -10.62 7.17 7.09
CA GLN A 247 -11.06 8.49 6.61
C GLN A 247 -11.31 8.45 5.10
N TYR A 248 -10.32 7.95 4.35
CA TYR A 248 -10.44 7.80 2.90
C TYR A 248 -11.54 6.80 2.50
N LEU A 249 -11.63 5.65 3.19
CA LEU A 249 -12.65 4.65 2.90
C LEU A 249 -14.06 5.21 3.11
N VAL A 250 -14.29 5.96 4.19
CA VAL A 250 -15.61 6.54 4.48
C VAL A 250 -15.92 7.73 3.58
N ASP A 251 -14.94 8.58 3.26
CA ASP A 251 -15.10 9.68 2.31
C ASP A 251 -15.64 9.18 0.96
N HIS A 252 -15.09 8.08 0.45
CA HIS A 252 -15.39 7.58 -0.90
C HIS A 252 -16.52 6.54 -0.96
N TYR A 253 -16.67 5.72 0.09
CA TYR A 253 -17.57 4.56 0.05
C TYR A 253 -18.66 4.60 1.13
N GLY A 254 -18.63 5.61 2.01
CA GLY A 254 -19.63 5.84 3.04
C GLY A 254 -19.43 5.01 4.31
N VAL A 255 -19.99 5.51 5.42
CA VAL A 255 -19.87 4.88 6.75
C VAL A 255 -20.54 3.49 6.80
N GLN A 256 -21.46 3.21 5.88
CA GLN A 256 -22.14 1.93 5.76
C GLN A 256 -21.17 0.78 5.51
N VAL A 257 -20.02 1.03 4.85
CA VAL A 257 -18.97 0.01 4.70
C VAL A 257 -18.46 -0.48 6.05
N LEU A 258 -18.26 0.41 7.02
CA LEU A 258 -17.85 0.05 8.37
C LEU A 258 -19.00 -0.53 9.19
N ALA A 259 -20.19 0.05 9.06
CA ALA A 259 -21.36 -0.33 9.84
C ALA A 259 -21.94 -1.70 9.46
N ASP A 260 -22.07 -1.98 8.16
CA ASP A 260 -22.68 -3.22 7.70
C ASP A 260 -21.71 -4.40 7.84
N SER A 261 -20.40 -4.17 7.65
CA SER A 261 -19.37 -5.21 7.79
C SER A 261 -19.25 -5.72 9.23
N LEU A 262 -19.54 -4.86 10.20
CA LEU A 262 -19.57 -5.22 11.61
C LEU A 262 -20.66 -6.26 11.93
N LYS A 263 -21.76 -6.26 11.17
CA LYS A 263 -22.92 -7.13 11.40
C LYS A 263 -22.83 -8.48 10.67
N MET A 264 -21.71 -8.73 9.98
CA MET A 264 -21.48 -9.94 9.19
C MET A 264 -20.65 -10.97 9.95
N SER A 265 -20.76 -12.24 9.55
CA SER A 265 -19.92 -13.33 10.08
C SER A 265 -18.51 -13.39 9.47
N GLN A 266 -18.27 -12.70 8.36
CA GLN A 266 -16.92 -12.46 7.82
C GLN A 266 -16.18 -11.41 8.65
N THR A 267 -14.85 -11.45 8.64
CA THR A 267 -13.98 -10.50 9.37
C THR A 267 -13.06 -9.73 8.42
N GLY A 268 -12.47 -8.65 8.92
CA GLY A 268 -11.40 -7.91 8.26
C GLY A 268 -11.71 -7.53 6.82
N ILE A 269 -10.73 -7.74 5.94
CA ILE A 269 -10.82 -7.42 4.50
C ILE A 269 -12.00 -8.13 3.82
N GLN A 270 -12.29 -9.38 4.21
CA GLN A 270 -13.36 -10.16 3.61
C GLN A 270 -14.74 -9.54 3.90
N SER A 271 -14.94 -9.04 5.12
CA SER A 271 -16.17 -8.36 5.51
C SER A 271 -16.38 -7.06 4.74
N ILE A 272 -15.32 -6.27 4.54
CA ILE A 272 -15.35 -5.02 3.77
C ILE A 272 -15.69 -5.30 2.30
N ASN A 273 -14.99 -6.27 1.67
CA ASN A 273 -15.27 -6.66 0.29
C ASN A 273 -16.71 -7.14 0.07
N ALA A 274 -17.25 -7.90 1.02
CA ALA A 274 -18.62 -8.38 0.93
C ALA A 274 -19.63 -7.21 0.95
N VAL A 275 -19.41 -6.19 1.77
CA VAL A 275 -20.24 -4.98 1.79
C VAL A 275 -20.08 -4.16 0.51
N LEU A 276 -18.84 -3.92 0.07
CA LEU A 276 -18.56 -3.17 -1.16
C LEU A 276 -19.28 -3.78 -2.37
N SER A 277 -19.16 -5.11 -2.52
CA SER A 277 -19.85 -5.85 -3.57
C SER A 277 -21.37 -5.77 -3.44
N LYS A 278 -21.90 -5.95 -2.22
CA LYS A 278 -23.35 -5.85 -1.95
C LYS A 278 -23.92 -4.46 -2.27
N GLN A 279 -23.15 -3.40 -2.04
CA GLN A 279 -23.54 -2.02 -2.33
C GLN A 279 -23.31 -1.63 -3.81
N GLY A 280 -22.77 -2.53 -4.63
CA GLY A 280 -22.58 -2.33 -6.06
C GLY A 280 -21.34 -1.53 -6.44
N PHE A 281 -20.40 -1.35 -5.52
CA PHE A 281 -19.09 -0.78 -5.84
C PHE A 281 -18.30 -1.74 -6.72
N LYS A 282 -17.55 -1.18 -7.67
CA LYS A 282 -16.72 -1.96 -8.61
C LYS A 282 -15.36 -2.29 -8.01
N GLU A 283 -14.86 -1.39 -7.18
CA GLU A 283 -13.59 -1.53 -6.50
C GLU A 283 -13.68 -2.47 -5.30
N ASP A 284 -12.70 -3.36 -5.19
CA ASP A 284 -12.45 -4.14 -3.98
C ASP A 284 -11.47 -3.43 -3.04
N PHE A 285 -11.31 -3.96 -1.83
CA PHE A 285 -10.37 -3.46 -0.82
C PHE A 285 -8.95 -3.29 -1.37
N ALA A 286 -8.47 -4.21 -2.20
CA ALA A 286 -7.11 -4.16 -2.73
C ALA A 286 -6.92 -2.96 -3.67
N GLN A 287 -7.91 -2.70 -4.52
CA GLN A 287 -7.93 -1.52 -5.39
C GLN A 287 -8.09 -0.23 -4.59
N ILE A 288 -8.95 -0.23 -3.57
CA ILE A 288 -9.17 0.94 -2.69
C ILE A 288 -7.89 1.30 -1.93
N PHE A 289 -7.24 0.31 -1.31
CA PHE A 289 -5.97 0.51 -0.62
C PHE A 289 -4.89 1.01 -1.58
N THR A 290 -4.82 0.47 -2.80
CA THR A 290 -3.90 0.97 -3.85
C THR A 290 -4.17 2.45 -4.15
N ASN A 291 -5.42 2.83 -4.36
CA ASN A 291 -5.79 4.23 -4.61
C ASN A 291 -5.46 5.13 -3.42
N TRP A 292 -5.70 4.67 -2.19
CA TRP A 292 -5.35 5.39 -0.98
C TRP A 292 -3.86 5.70 -0.87
N THR A 293 -2.98 4.73 -1.19
CA THR A 293 -1.52 4.99 -1.15
C THR A 293 -1.08 6.05 -2.17
N VAL A 294 -1.78 6.17 -3.30
CA VAL A 294 -1.59 7.26 -4.26
C VAL A 294 -2.20 8.56 -3.75
N ALA A 295 -3.40 8.49 -3.14
CA ALA A 295 -4.08 9.64 -2.56
C ALA A 295 -3.21 10.30 -1.51
N VAL A 296 -2.62 9.58 -0.55
CA VAL A 296 -1.77 10.20 0.48
C VAL A 296 -0.49 10.85 -0.07
N LEU A 297 -0.05 10.51 -1.29
CA LEU A 297 1.09 11.15 -1.95
C LEU A 297 0.70 12.41 -2.74
N VAL A 298 -0.40 12.36 -3.48
CA VAL A 298 -0.79 13.42 -4.43
C VAL A 298 -1.90 14.32 -3.87
N ASN A 299 -2.88 13.71 -3.21
CA ASN A 299 -4.04 14.27 -2.53
C ASN A 299 -4.71 15.44 -3.28
N ASN A 300 -5.04 15.22 -4.55
CA ASN A 300 -5.59 16.23 -5.45
C ASN A 300 -6.79 15.69 -6.26
N CYS A 301 -7.99 16.13 -5.89
CA CYS A 301 -9.23 15.68 -6.52
C CYS A 301 -9.37 16.12 -7.99
N GLN A 302 -8.60 17.12 -8.45
CA GLN A 302 -8.64 17.58 -9.84
C GLN A 302 -8.01 16.57 -10.82
N ILE A 303 -7.10 15.73 -10.34
CA ILE A 303 -6.51 14.65 -11.14
C ILE A 303 -7.51 13.49 -11.22
N SER A 304 -8.01 13.08 -10.06
CA SER A 304 -9.11 12.12 -9.92
C SER A 304 -9.65 12.23 -8.51
N GLU A 305 -10.96 12.11 -8.37
CA GLU A 305 -11.61 11.98 -7.06
C GLU A 305 -10.96 10.86 -6.22
N LYS A 306 -10.52 9.76 -6.85
CA LYS A 306 -9.86 8.63 -6.18
C LYS A 306 -8.52 8.96 -5.52
N TYR A 307 -7.91 10.09 -5.83
CA TYR A 307 -6.56 10.43 -5.37
C TYR A 307 -6.56 11.62 -4.43
N CYS A 308 -7.61 11.76 -3.61
CA CYS A 308 -7.70 12.77 -2.55
C CYS A 308 -8.59 12.33 -1.38
N TYR A 309 -8.50 13.08 -0.29
CA TYR A 309 -9.50 13.10 0.78
C TYR A 309 -10.58 14.13 0.49
N TYR A 310 -11.80 13.85 0.95
CA TYR A 310 -12.90 14.84 0.99
C TYR A 310 -12.97 15.54 2.35
N ASN A 311 -12.42 14.92 3.40
CA ASN A 311 -12.26 15.54 4.70
C ASN A 311 -11.34 16.78 4.60
N GLU A 312 -11.89 17.96 4.84
CA GLU A 312 -11.19 19.25 4.76
C GLU A 312 -9.95 19.34 5.66
N ASN A 313 -9.94 18.64 6.80
CA ASN A 313 -8.80 18.60 7.71
C ASN A 313 -7.61 17.83 7.13
N LEU A 314 -7.82 17.05 6.06
CA LEU A 314 -6.81 16.19 5.44
C LEU A 314 -6.38 16.67 4.05
N LYS A 315 -6.93 17.76 3.52
CA LYS A 315 -6.63 18.22 2.14
C LYS A 315 -5.17 18.58 1.89
N ASP A 316 -4.45 18.99 2.94
CA ASP A 316 -3.04 19.38 2.87
C ASP A 316 -2.09 18.23 3.25
N LEU A 317 -2.63 17.08 3.68
CA LEU A 317 -1.84 15.91 4.02
C LEU A 317 -1.08 15.41 2.80
N ARG A 318 0.24 15.20 2.94
CA ARG A 318 1.09 14.54 1.94
C ARG A 318 2.15 13.69 2.63
N VAL A 319 2.34 12.45 2.18
CA VAL A 319 3.51 11.65 2.57
C VAL A 319 4.76 12.15 1.86
N THR A 320 5.90 12.09 2.53
CA THR A 320 7.19 12.41 1.92
C THR A 320 7.84 11.12 1.40
N PRO A 321 8.06 10.98 0.08
CA PRO A 321 8.68 9.78 -0.48
C PRO A 321 10.18 9.72 -0.18
N LEU A 322 10.72 8.50 -0.13
CA LEU A 322 12.16 8.27 -0.09
C LEU A 322 12.79 8.68 -1.43
N VAL A 323 13.66 9.69 -1.41
CA VAL A 323 14.26 10.26 -2.63
C VAL A 323 15.53 9.50 -3.02
N ASN A 324 15.58 9.05 -4.27
CA ASN A 324 16.69 8.40 -4.95
C ASN A 324 17.18 9.33 -6.06
N TYR A 325 18.41 9.82 -5.93
CA TYR A 325 19.00 10.74 -6.90
C TYR A 325 19.80 9.97 -7.96
N LEU A 326 19.52 10.26 -9.23
CA LEU A 326 20.24 9.73 -10.37
C LEU A 326 21.14 10.84 -10.96
N PRO A 327 22.45 10.60 -11.16
CA PRO A 327 23.36 11.59 -11.75
C PRO A 327 22.91 12.08 -13.14
N PHE A 328 23.13 13.38 -13.41
CA PHE A 328 22.80 14.02 -14.70
C PHE A 328 23.76 13.65 -15.85
N VAL A 329 24.93 13.08 -15.54
CA VAL A 329 25.98 12.82 -16.52
C VAL A 329 26.33 11.34 -16.57
N GLY A 330 26.44 10.83 -17.79
CA GLY A 330 26.77 9.42 -18.04
C GLY A 330 25.61 8.47 -17.79
N GLN A 331 25.85 7.19 -18.08
CA GLN A 331 24.92 6.13 -17.73
C GLN A 331 24.96 5.91 -16.22
N SER A 332 23.80 5.93 -15.58
CA SER A 332 23.68 5.64 -14.14
C SER A 332 22.85 4.38 -13.95
N VAL A 333 23.26 3.54 -12.99
CA VAL A 333 22.51 2.36 -12.56
C VAL A 333 22.45 2.40 -11.04
N LEU A 334 21.24 2.39 -10.48
CA LEU A 334 20.98 2.29 -9.05
C LEU A 334 20.08 1.10 -8.80
N SER A 335 20.53 0.15 -7.99
CA SER A 335 19.77 -1.04 -7.63
C SER A 335 19.62 -1.11 -6.11
N VAL A 336 18.39 -1.32 -5.65
CA VAL A 336 18.07 -1.38 -4.22
C VAL A 336 17.15 -2.55 -3.96
N THR A 337 17.44 -3.29 -2.89
CA THR A 337 16.57 -4.34 -2.34
C THR A 337 15.93 -3.82 -1.05
N ASN A 338 14.61 -3.92 -0.95
CA ASN A 338 13.82 -3.48 0.19
C ASN A 338 12.94 -4.62 0.70
N THR A 339 12.44 -4.43 1.93
CA THR A 339 11.44 -5.29 2.54
C THR A 339 10.21 -4.48 2.91
N THR A 340 9.02 -5.03 2.68
CA THR A 340 7.73 -4.48 3.11
C THR A 340 6.93 -5.54 3.85
N LYS A 341 5.85 -5.15 4.53
CA LYS A 341 4.80 -6.07 4.95
C LYS A 341 3.62 -5.98 3.98
N ASP A 342 2.70 -6.94 4.06
CA ASP A 342 1.43 -6.87 3.33
C ASP A 342 0.65 -5.63 3.83
N TRP A 343 -0.04 -4.93 2.94
CA TRP A 343 -0.82 -3.72 3.24
C TRP A 343 -0.02 -2.55 3.83
N ALA A 344 1.21 -2.36 3.35
CA ALA A 344 2.03 -1.18 3.59
C ALA A 344 2.36 -0.48 2.27
N GLY A 345 2.26 0.86 2.25
CA GLY A 345 2.71 1.68 1.12
C GLY A 345 4.20 2.00 1.20
N ASN A 346 4.92 1.94 0.08
CA ASN A 346 6.37 2.21 0.04
C ASN A 346 6.68 3.24 -1.05
N TRP A 347 6.86 4.51 -0.71
CA TRP A 347 7.02 5.57 -1.71
C TRP A 347 8.50 5.81 -2.05
N HIS A 348 8.92 5.44 -3.27
CA HIS A 348 10.28 5.64 -3.76
C HIS A 348 10.27 6.63 -4.93
N LYS A 349 10.84 7.82 -4.73
CA LYS A 349 10.90 8.88 -5.73
C LYS A 349 12.26 8.95 -6.38
N PHE A 350 12.31 8.95 -7.70
CA PHE A 350 13.47 9.16 -8.54
C PHE A 350 13.48 10.58 -9.07
N ILE A 351 14.63 11.23 -8.99
CA ILE A 351 14.88 12.57 -9.55
C ILE A 351 16.27 12.64 -10.17
N GLY A 352 16.52 13.66 -10.96
CA GLY A 352 17.77 13.82 -11.69
C GLY A 352 17.76 13.03 -12.98
N GLY A 353 18.86 12.37 -13.31
CA GLY A 353 19.00 11.60 -14.55
C GLY A 353 18.99 12.46 -15.81
N GLN A 354 19.24 11.83 -16.95
CA GLN A 354 19.10 12.46 -18.26
C GLN A 354 18.79 11.40 -19.33
N GLY A 355 17.91 11.73 -20.27
CA GLY A 355 17.56 10.88 -21.40
C GLY A 355 16.44 9.93 -21.02
N THR A 356 16.65 8.63 -21.17
CA THR A 356 15.62 7.63 -20.88
C THR A 356 15.90 6.95 -19.55
N LEU A 357 14.91 6.93 -18.66
CA LEU A 357 14.92 6.16 -17.41
C LEU A 357 14.20 4.83 -17.64
N SER A 358 14.90 3.70 -17.47
CA SER A 358 14.26 2.38 -17.29
C SER A 358 14.25 2.01 -15.82
N VAL A 359 13.14 1.50 -15.32
CA VAL A 359 13.02 0.91 -13.98
C VAL A 359 12.57 -0.53 -14.13
N ASP A 360 13.44 -1.45 -13.73
CA ASP A 360 13.17 -2.88 -13.61
C ASP A 360 12.75 -3.17 -12.16
N PHE A 361 11.52 -3.61 -11.95
CA PHE A 361 10.97 -4.00 -10.65
C PHE A 361 10.91 -5.52 -10.55
N GLN A 362 11.36 -6.05 -9.41
CA GLN A 362 11.33 -7.49 -9.11
C GLN A 362 10.68 -7.74 -7.75
N GLY A 363 9.51 -8.37 -7.76
CA GLY A 363 8.85 -8.87 -6.56
C GLY A 363 9.33 -10.26 -6.17
N SER A 364 9.12 -10.64 -4.91
CA SER A 364 9.28 -12.05 -4.51
C SER A 364 8.27 -12.95 -5.24
N ASN A 365 8.73 -14.10 -5.74
CA ASN A 365 7.85 -15.11 -6.34
C ASN A 365 6.68 -15.46 -5.41
N ASN A 366 5.48 -15.61 -6.00
CA ASN A 366 4.22 -15.94 -5.31
C ASN A 366 3.69 -14.87 -4.35
N ILE A 367 4.24 -13.65 -4.33
CA ILE A 367 3.70 -12.53 -3.57
C ILE A 367 3.01 -11.57 -4.52
N ILE A 368 1.71 -11.36 -4.34
CA ILE A 368 0.95 -10.43 -5.19
C ILE A 368 1.40 -9.00 -4.88
N PHE A 369 2.06 -8.36 -5.84
CA PHE A 369 2.43 -6.95 -5.79
C PHE A 369 1.53 -6.08 -6.67
N LYS A 370 1.29 -4.86 -6.21
CA LYS A 370 0.84 -3.73 -7.03
C LYS A 370 1.87 -2.62 -6.94
N VAL A 371 2.19 -2.03 -8.08
CA VAL A 371 3.17 -0.94 -8.16
C VAL A 371 2.56 0.21 -8.97
N PRO A 372 1.64 1.00 -8.39
CA PRO A 372 1.30 2.29 -8.96
C PRO A 372 2.55 3.16 -9.05
N TYR A 373 2.61 3.97 -10.11
CA TYR A 373 3.67 4.93 -10.32
C TYR A 373 3.12 6.26 -10.82
N ILE A 374 3.80 7.32 -10.39
CA ILE A 374 3.41 8.70 -10.63
C ILE A 374 4.56 9.40 -11.34
N THR A 375 4.32 9.99 -12.50
CA THR A 375 5.28 10.87 -13.15
C THR A 375 4.85 12.33 -13.01
N SER A 376 5.83 13.22 -12.84
CA SER A 376 5.61 14.66 -12.78
C SER A 376 6.45 15.36 -13.84
N THR A 377 5.83 16.23 -14.62
CA THR A 377 6.51 17.04 -15.63
C THR A 377 7.10 18.31 -15.01
N ALA A 378 8.02 18.97 -15.72
CA ALA A 378 8.55 20.27 -15.32
C ALA A 378 7.46 21.36 -15.16
N GLY A 379 6.34 21.21 -15.88
CA GLY A 379 5.17 22.09 -15.79
C GLY A 379 4.25 21.80 -14.60
N GLY A 380 4.51 20.73 -13.84
CA GLY A 380 3.70 20.30 -12.70
C GLY A 380 2.57 19.31 -13.05
N ASP A 381 2.42 18.94 -14.33
CA ASP A 381 1.45 17.93 -14.73
C ASP A 381 1.82 16.58 -14.15
N THR A 382 0.80 15.86 -13.66
CA THR A 382 0.98 14.59 -12.98
C THR A 382 0.22 13.50 -13.73
N SER A 383 0.91 12.40 -14.05
CA SER A 383 0.29 11.20 -14.59
C SER A 383 0.41 10.05 -13.60
N ILE A 384 -0.65 9.24 -13.50
CA ILE A 384 -0.76 8.14 -12.54
C ILE A 384 -1.08 6.87 -13.33
N ASN A 385 -0.25 5.85 -13.16
CA ASN A 385 -0.36 4.59 -13.89
C ASN A 385 -0.04 3.43 -12.94
N ILE A 386 -0.24 2.20 -13.40
CA ILE A 386 0.11 0.98 -12.66
C ILE A 386 1.08 0.18 -13.53
N LEU A 387 2.21 -0.24 -12.94
CA LEU A 387 3.14 -1.13 -13.60
C LEU A 387 2.52 -2.51 -13.75
N SER A 388 2.47 -3.01 -14.99
CA SER A 388 2.08 -4.38 -15.26
C SER A 388 3.20 -5.34 -14.85
N LEU A 389 2.86 -6.31 -14.01
CA LEU A 389 3.78 -7.35 -13.57
C LEU A 389 3.44 -8.68 -14.24
N ASP A 390 4.46 -9.47 -14.54
CA ASP A 390 4.33 -10.82 -15.08
C ASP A 390 3.96 -11.85 -14.00
N THR A 391 3.88 -13.13 -14.39
CA THR A 391 3.54 -14.23 -13.48
C THR A 391 4.59 -14.47 -12.39
N THR A 392 5.81 -13.97 -12.58
CA THR A 392 6.90 -13.98 -11.59
C THR A 392 6.98 -12.69 -10.77
N GLN A 393 6.01 -11.78 -10.93
CA GLN A 393 5.93 -10.50 -10.22
C GLN A 393 7.06 -9.53 -10.59
N ASN A 394 7.59 -9.66 -11.80
CA ASN A 394 8.57 -8.75 -12.37
C ASN A 394 7.90 -7.82 -13.39
N GLY A 395 8.41 -6.61 -13.54
CA GLY A 395 7.91 -5.67 -14.54
C GLY A 395 8.94 -4.60 -14.87
N GLU A 396 8.90 -4.11 -16.10
CA GLU A 396 9.76 -3.03 -16.56
C GLU A 396 8.91 -1.83 -17.00
N MET A 397 9.38 -0.63 -16.69
CA MET A 397 8.83 0.61 -17.24
C MET A 397 9.94 1.49 -17.81
N VAL A 398 9.60 2.21 -18.87
CA VAL A 398 10.51 3.12 -19.57
C VAL A 398 9.88 4.50 -19.63
N ILE A 399 10.59 5.50 -19.09
CA ILE A 399 10.20 6.90 -19.10
C ILE A 399 11.17 7.65 -20.02
N PRO A 400 10.75 8.02 -21.24
CA PRO A 400 11.56 8.87 -22.12
C PRO A 400 11.66 10.29 -21.55
N ASP A 401 12.66 11.03 -22.04
CA ASP A 401 12.85 12.46 -21.71
C ASP A 401 12.86 12.75 -20.19
N PHE A 402 13.42 11.81 -19.42
CA PHE A 402 13.62 11.93 -17.99
C PHE A 402 14.76 12.90 -17.67
N GLY A 403 14.51 13.81 -16.74
CA GLY A 403 15.39 14.93 -16.40
C GLY A 403 15.18 16.17 -17.27
N SER A 404 14.41 16.09 -18.36
CA SER A 404 14.00 17.22 -19.20
C SER A 404 12.51 17.49 -19.12
N GLU A 405 11.68 16.62 -19.71
CA GLU A 405 10.22 16.75 -19.69
C GLU A 405 9.63 16.19 -18.40
N THR A 406 9.95 14.92 -18.11
CA THR A 406 9.58 14.27 -16.84
C THR A 406 10.70 14.49 -15.83
N VAL A 407 10.41 15.22 -14.76
CA VAL A 407 11.42 15.62 -13.75
C VAL A 407 11.42 14.72 -12.52
N ALA A 408 10.35 13.93 -12.33
CA ALA A 408 10.27 12.97 -11.25
C ALA A 408 9.41 11.75 -11.63
N LEU A 409 9.80 10.61 -11.07
CA LEU A 409 9.02 9.37 -11.07
C LEU A 409 8.90 8.91 -9.62
N THR A 410 7.71 8.56 -9.13
CA THR A 410 7.54 7.89 -7.83
C THR A 410 6.88 6.55 -8.04
N ILE A 411 7.51 5.45 -7.63
CA ILE A 411 6.88 4.13 -7.58
C ILE A 411 6.39 3.86 -6.16
N ILE A 412 5.27 3.14 -6.03
CA ILE A 412 4.71 2.77 -4.73
C ILE A 412 4.46 1.25 -4.69
N PRO A 413 5.47 0.42 -4.41
CA PRO A 413 5.28 -1.02 -4.27
C PRO A 413 4.43 -1.34 -3.03
N ILE A 414 3.43 -2.21 -3.22
CA ILE A 414 2.51 -2.67 -2.19
C ILE A 414 2.37 -4.18 -2.33
N ALA A 415 2.66 -4.92 -1.25
CA ALA A 415 2.35 -6.34 -1.18
C ALA A 415 0.89 -6.51 -0.69
N GLN A 416 0.12 -7.35 -1.38
CA GLN A 416 -1.32 -7.54 -1.15
C GLN A 416 -1.68 -9.02 -1.04
N ASN A 417 -0.77 -9.84 -0.49
CA ASN A 417 -0.90 -11.29 -0.55
C ASN A 417 -1.82 -11.86 0.54
N ARG A 418 -1.59 -11.50 1.80
CA ARG A 418 -2.38 -12.00 2.94
C ARG A 418 -3.68 -11.23 3.07
N THR A 419 -4.82 -11.89 3.26
CA THR A 419 -6.14 -11.24 3.34
C THR A 419 -6.91 -11.55 4.63
N ALA A 420 -6.37 -12.39 5.50
CA ALA A 420 -6.99 -12.82 6.75
C ALA A 420 -5.94 -13.36 7.74
N ASP A 421 -6.42 -13.70 8.94
CA ASP A 421 -5.65 -14.31 10.03
C ASP A 421 -4.45 -13.48 10.47
N PHE A 422 -4.56 -12.15 10.45
CA PHE A 422 -3.45 -11.26 10.79
C PHE A 422 -3.06 -11.36 12.27
N SER A 423 -1.81 -11.01 12.56
CA SER A 423 -1.22 -11.08 13.89
C SER A 423 -0.40 -9.83 14.21
N SER A 424 0.20 -9.80 15.40
CA SER A 424 1.16 -8.76 15.80
C SER A 424 2.55 -8.93 15.20
N LEU A 425 2.80 -10.03 14.46
CA LEU A 425 4.08 -10.31 13.83
C LEU A 425 3.88 -10.92 12.43
N GLU A 426 3.63 -10.04 11.47
CA GLU A 426 3.47 -10.35 10.07
C GLU A 426 4.82 -10.51 9.34
N PRO A 427 4.92 -11.51 8.44
CA PRO A 427 6.14 -11.78 7.70
C PRO A 427 6.43 -10.69 6.65
N SER A 428 7.70 -10.33 6.53
CA SER A 428 8.16 -9.41 5.49
C SER A 428 8.19 -10.05 4.10
N ARG A 429 8.06 -9.21 3.08
CA ARG A 429 8.13 -9.50 1.64
C ARG A 429 9.29 -8.71 1.06
N THR A 430 10.12 -9.36 0.25
CA THR A 430 11.23 -8.69 -0.41
C THR A 430 10.80 -8.21 -1.78
N PHE A 431 11.23 -7.02 -2.17
CA PHE A 431 11.21 -6.58 -3.56
C PHE A 431 12.50 -5.83 -3.86
N SER A 432 12.81 -5.66 -5.12
CA SER A 432 13.90 -4.81 -5.57
C SER A 432 13.49 -4.01 -6.78
N TRP A 433 14.21 -2.93 -7.00
CA TRP A 433 14.11 -2.18 -8.24
C TRP A 433 15.51 -1.77 -8.69
N THR A 434 15.67 -1.67 -10.01
CA THR A 434 16.89 -1.17 -10.65
C THR A 434 16.52 -0.04 -11.59
N ALA A 435 16.94 1.17 -11.25
CA ALA A 435 16.78 2.37 -12.07
C ALA A 435 18.03 2.60 -12.91
N THR A 436 17.86 2.68 -14.23
CA THR A 436 18.94 2.90 -15.20
C THR A 436 18.63 4.11 -16.06
N THR A 437 19.55 5.09 -16.11
CA THR A 437 19.46 6.21 -17.04
C THR A 437 20.41 5.99 -18.21
N GLN A 438 19.91 6.13 -19.42
CA GLN A 438 20.73 6.13 -20.63
C GLN A 438 20.46 7.41 -21.40
N GLN A 439 21.51 8.16 -21.71
CA GLN A 439 21.42 9.22 -22.71
C GLN A 439 21.13 8.54 -24.05
N GLU A 440 20.09 9.00 -24.75
CA GLU A 440 19.96 8.68 -26.17
C GLU A 440 21.23 9.14 -26.87
N LYS A 441 21.92 8.23 -27.56
CA LYS A 441 23.04 8.63 -28.41
C LYS A 441 22.48 9.55 -29.49
N GLU A 442 22.87 10.81 -29.46
CA GLU A 442 22.63 11.74 -30.57
C GLU A 442 23.24 11.15 -31.84
N ILE A 443 22.40 10.64 -32.74
CA ILE A 443 22.84 10.16 -34.05
C ILE A 443 22.98 11.39 -34.93
N ILE A 444 24.22 11.85 -35.13
CA ILE A 444 24.51 12.92 -36.10
C ILE A 444 24.24 12.38 -37.51
N LEU A 445 23.11 12.80 -38.10
CA LEU A 445 22.76 12.43 -39.47
C LEU A 445 23.63 13.19 -40.48
N PRO A 446 24.27 12.51 -41.44
CA PRO A 446 25.03 13.18 -42.49
C PRO A 446 24.10 13.95 -43.44
N SER A 447 24.35 15.24 -43.63
CA SER A 447 23.62 16.11 -44.55
C SER A 447 24.38 16.32 -45.86
N LEU A 448 23.64 16.55 -46.95
CA LEU A 448 24.23 16.94 -48.25
C LEU A 448 24.56 18.43 -48.28
N SER A 449 25.64 18.79 -48.99
CA SER A 449 25.93 20.19 -49.26
C SER A 449 24.81 20.83 -50.11
N PRO A 450 24.47 22.12 -49.90
CA PRO A 450 23.51 22.82 -50.75
C PRO A 450 23.91 22.80 -52.21
N LEU A 451 22.94 22.76 -53.13
CA LEU A 451 23.21 22.85 -54.56
C LEU A 451 23.70 24.27 -54.88
N SER A 452 24.87 24.37 -55.50
CA SER A 452 25.42 25.65 -55.97
C SER A 452 24.71 26.19 -57.21
N LYS A 453 24.02 25.32 -57.97
CA LYS A 453 23.18 25.65 -59.14
C LYS A 453 22.15 24.55 -59.41
N PRO A 454 21.10 24.82 -60.20
CA PRO A 454 20.12 23.79 -60.59
C PRO A 454 20.76 22.61 -61.34
N ILE A 455 20.24 21.38 -61.12
CA ILE A 455 20.79 20.13 -61.68
C ILE A 455 20.85 20.16 -63.20
N PHE A 456 19.86 20.76 -63.87
CA PHE A 456 19.82 20.85 -65.34
C PHE A 456 20.93 21.75 -65.94
N GLN A 457 21.62 22.52 -65.09
CA GLN A 457 22.75 23.38 -65.48
C GLN A 457 24.11 22.78 -65.11
N MET A 458 24.13 21.54 -64.61
CA MET A 458 25.37 20.84 -64.25
C MET A 458 25.92 20.07 -65.44
N ASN A 459 27.23 20.14 -65.64
CA ASN A 459 27.93 19.33 -66.62
C ASN A 459 28.12 17.88 -66.11
N ARG A 460 28.58 16.98 -66.99
CA ARG A 460 28.79 15.56 -66.65
C ARG A 460 29.70 15.35 -65.44
N ALA A 461 30.76 16.14 -65.29
CA ALA A 461 31.70 15.99 -64.16
C ALA A 461 31.06 16.44 -62.84
N GLU A 462 30.30 17.53 -62.86
CA GLU A 462 29.55 18.05 -61.70
C GLU A 462 28.44 17.07 -61.26
N LEU A 463 27.71 16.49 -62.22
CA LEU A 463 26.71 15.46 -61.95
C LEU A 463 27.35 14.20 -61.32
N LEU A 464 28.50 13.75 -61.83
CA LEU A 464 29.23 12.62 -61.28
C LEU A 464 29.71 12.90 -59.85
N ALA A 465 30.26 14.08 -59.58
CA ALA A 465 30.67 14.48 -58.24
C ALA A 465 29.48 14.50 -57.26
N ARG A 466 28.31 14.99 -57.70
CA ARG A 466 27.10 15.00 -56.88
C ARG A 466 26.58 13.59 -56.60
N ILE A 467 26.64 12.68 -57.58
CA ILE A 467 26.31 11.26 -57.38
C ILE A 467 27.26 10.63 -56.35
N THR A 468 28.56 10.93 -56.40
CA THR A 468 29.54 10.42 -55.43
C THR A 468 29.24 10.92 -54.01
N GLU A 469 28.88 12.19 -53.84
CA GLU A 469 28.49 12.75 -52.53
C GLU A 469 27.22 12.07 -51.98
N ILE A 470 26.19 11.91 -52.82
CA ILE A 470 24.95 11.20 -52.45
C ILE A 470 25.24 9.75 -52.05
N GLN A 471 26.10 9.06 -52.81
CA GLN A 471 26.52 7.70 -52.49
C GLN A 471 27.25 7.64 -51.14
N ALA A 472 28.12 8.61 -50.84
CA ALA A 472 28.81 8.68 -49.55
C ALA A 472 27.85 8.90 -48.37
N VAL A 473 26.83 9.75 -48.53
CA VAL A 473 25.79 9.95 -47.51
C VAL A 473 24.95 8.68 -47.31
N ILE A 474 24.53 8.01 -48.39
CA ILE A 474 23.80 6.73 -48.33
C ILE A 474 24.62 5.68 -47.57
N ILE A 475 25.92 5.58 -47.83
CA ILE A 475 26.82 4.63 -47.14
C ILE A 475 26.86 4.91 -45.62
N LYS A 476 27.00 6.17 -45.22
CA LYS A 476 27.01 6.54 -43.80
C LYS A 476 25.68 6.23 -43.11
N LEU A 477 24.55 6.54 -43.75
CA LEU A 477 23.20 6.23 -43.23
C LEU A 477 22.97 4.72 -43.09
N GLN A 478 23.44 3.93 -44.05
CA GLN A 478 23.38 2.46 -43.96
C GLN A 478 24.24 1.91 -42.82
N GLY A 479 25.39 2.52 -42.52
CA GLY A 479 26.22 2.19 -41.37
C GLY A 479 25.54 2.48 -40.03
N ILE A 480 24.88 3.64 -39.91
CA ILE A 480 24.08 4.04 -38.74
C ILE A 480 22.93 3.04 -38.52
N LEU A 481 22.18 2.70 -39.59
CA LEU A 481 21.10 1.72 -39.51
C LEU A 481 21.58 0.33 -39.09
N ALA A 482 22.79 -0.07 -39.48
CA ALA A 482 23.37 -1.34 -39.06
C ALA A 482 23.74 -1.33 -37.56
N GLN A 483 24.26 -0.22 -37.04
CA GLN A 483 24.56 -0.06 -35.60
C GLN A 483 23.29 -0.12 -34.73
N LEU A 484 22.19 0.47 -35.21
CA LEU A 484 20.90 0.47 -34.49
C LEU A 484 20.21 -0.90 -34.46
N ARG A 485 20.51 -1.78 -35.42
CA ARG A 485 19.88 -3.11 -35.54
C ARG A 485 20.57 -4.20 -34.71
N GLY A 486 21.58 -3.85 -33.90
CA GLY A 486 22.32 -4.76 -33.04
C GLY A 486 23.39 -5.58 -33.77
N THR A 487 24.49 -5.86 -33.09
CA THR A 487 25.61 -6.69 -33.56
C THR A 487 25.32 -8.17 -33.33
N ALA A 488 25.30 -8.98 -34.39
CA ALA A 488 25.27 -10.43 -34.25
C ALA A 488 26.70 -10.94 -33.98
N SER A 489 26.91 -11.75 -32.95
CA SER A 489 28.23 -12.34 -32.70
C SER A 489 28.58 -13.35 -33.80
N CYS A 490 29.56 -13.04 -34.64
CA CYS A 490 30.04 -13.92 -35.70
C CYS A 490 30.90 -15.07 -35.12
N LEU A 491 30.26 -16.21 -34.83
CA LEU A 491 30.94 -17.41 -34.32
C LEU A 491 31.42 -18.36 -35.43
N ALA A 492 30.61 -18.55 -36.50
CA ALA A 492 30.97 -19.41 -37.63
C ALA A 492 30.11 -19.13 -38.87
N ILE A 493 30.69 -19.35 -40.06
CA ILE A 493 29.99 -19.29 -41.36
C ILE A 493 29.60 -20.70 -41.82
N ASN A 494 28.31 -21.00 -41.72
CA ASN A 494 27.79 -22.36 -41.93
C ASN A 494 27.13 -22.59 -43.29
N GLN A 495 26.94 -21.54 -44.10
CA GLN A 495 26.36 -21.62 -45.43
C GLN A 495 27.23 -20.94 -46.47
N ASN A 496 27.16 -21.40 -47.73
CA ASN A 496 27.86 -20.74 -48.82
C ASN A 496 27.28 -19.35 -49.07
N LEU A 497 28.14 -18.35 -49.26
CA LEU A 497 27.73 -16.95 -49.49
C LEU A 497 28.18 -16.44 -50.84
N TYR A 498 27.31 -15.75 -51.55
CA TYR A 498 27.51 -15.35 -52.94
C TYR A 498 26.89 -13.99 -53.26
N PHE A 499 27.34 -13.41 -54.36
CA PHE A 499 26.84 -12.13 -54.87
C PHE A 499 25.32 -12.16 -55.09
N GLY A 500 24.63 -11.14 -54.61
CA GLY A 500 23.18 -10.98 -54.75
C GLY A 500 22.39 -11.26 -53.47
N MET A 501 23.00 -11.89 -52.46
CA MET A 501 22.34 -12.11 -51.16
C MET A 501 22.05 -10.78 -50.48
N ARG A 502 20.84 -10.65 -49.94
CA ARG A 502 20.34 -9.44 -49.27
C ARG A 502 19.93 -9.75 -47.84
N ASP A 503 20.14 -8.78 -46.97
CA ASP A 503 19.73 -8.78 -45.57
C ASP A 503 20.00 -10.10 -44.83
N ASN A 504 21.17 -10.69 -45.09
CA ASN A 504 21.48 -12.03 -44.63
C ASN A 504 22.45 -11.98 -43.44
N ILE A 505 22.08 -12.66 -42.36
CA ILE A 505 22.86 -12.66 -41.11
C ILE A 505 24.26 -13.30 -41.27
N GLN A 506 24.40 -14.32 -42.11
CA GLN A 506 25.70 -14.95 -42.38
C GLN A 506 26.58 -14.04 -43.26
N VAL A 507 25.97 -13.20 -44.11
CA VAL A 507 26.71 -12.15 -44.83
C VAL A 507 27.17 -11.05 -43.88
N ARG A 508 26.38 -10.68 -42.86
CA ARG A 508 26.85 -9.74 -41.81
C ARG A 508 28.06 -10.30 -41.08
N CYS A 509 27.99 -11.56 -40.64
CA CYS A 509 29.11 -12.27 -40.02
C CYS A 509 30.36 -12.28 -40.93
N LEU A 510 30.21 -12.62 -42.21
CA LEU A 510 31.30 -12.53 -43.18
C LEU A 510 31.89 -11.11 -43.28
N GLN A 511 31.06 -10.08 -43.34
CA GLN A 511 31.50 -8.69 -43.48
C GLN A 511 32.24 -8.19 -42.22
N GLU A 512 31.78 -8.56 -41.03
CA GLU A 512 32.48 -8.28 -39.76
C GLU A 512 33.85 -8.95 -39.74
N PHE A 513 33.91 -10.23 -40.09
CA PHE A 513 35.16 -10.96 -40.19
C PHE A 513 36.14 -10.29 -41.17
N LEU A 514 35.68 -9.97 -42.39
CA LEU A 514 36.51 -9.34 -43.42
C LEU A 514 37.00 -7.95 -43.01
N LYS A 515 36.17 -7.18 -42.31
CA LYS A 515 36.55 -5.89 -41.73
C LYS A 515 37.67 -6.05 -40.70
N ASN A 516 37.57 -7.07 -39.85
CA ASN A 516 38.60 -7.38 -38.84
C ASN A 516 39.92 -7.89 -39.44
N GLN A 517 39.93 -8.29 -40.72
CA GLN A 517 41.18 -8.60 -41.45
C GLN A 517 41.99 -7.35 -41.86
N GLY A 518 41.46 -6.15 -41.59
CA GLY A 518 42.10 -4.87 -41.85
C GLY A 518 41.69 -4.23 -43.18
N SER A 519 42.03 -2.94 -43.32
CA SER A 519 41.69 -2.13 -44.49
C SER A 519 42.31 -2.63 -45.79
N GLY A 520 43.37 -3.44 -45.74
CA GLY A 520 43.92 -4.12 -46.93
C GLY A 520 43.00 -5.20 -47.52
N ILE A 521 42.08 -5.75 -46.72
CA ILE A 521 41.10 -6.76 -47.16
C ILE A 521 39.74 -6.11 -47.43
N TYR A 522 39.23 -5.34 -46.47
CA TYR A 522 37.92 -4.71 -46.60
C TYR A 522 38.00 -3.21 -46.26
N PRO A 523 38.57 -2.38 -47.17
CA PRO A 523 38.74 -0.94 -46.96
C PRO A 523 37.44 -0.23 -46.58
N GLU A 524 36.32 -0.69 -47.14
CA GLU A 524 35.01 -0.08 -46.95
C GLU A 524 34.41 -0.45 -45.59
N GLY A 525 34.74 -1.62 -45.02
CA GLY A 525 34.34 -2.04 -43.68
C GLY A 525 32.83 -2.05 -43.41
N ILE A 526 32.01 -2.17 -44.47
CA ILE A 526 30.54 -2.08 -44.39
C ILE A 526 29.95 -3.42 -43.96
N VAL A 527 29.19 -3.42 -42.87
CA VAL A 527 28.48 -4.60 -42.35
C VAL A 527 26.98 -4.32 -42.44
N ASN A 528 26.35 -4.73 -43.54
CA ASN A 528 24.92 -4.47 -43.79
C ASN A 528 24.12 -5.72 -44.18
N GLY A 529 24.77 -6.88 -44.28
CA GLY A 529 24.15 -8.15 -44.64
C GLY A 529 23.89 -8.33 -46.13
N ASN A 530 24.38 -7.40 -46.96
CA ASN A 530 24.22 -7.46 -48.40
C ASN A 530 25.54 -7.86 -49.08
N PHE A 531 25.50 -8.94 -49.85
CA PHE A 531 26.66 -9.43 -50.58
C PHE A 531 26.63 -8.87 -52.00
N PHE A 532 27.16 -7.67 -52.18
CA PHE A 532 27.29 -7.04 -53.50
C PHE A 532 28.75 -6.80 -53.88
N THR A 533 29.03 -5.83 -54.74
CA THR A 533 30.33 -5.63 -55.39
C THR A 533 31.47 -5.45 -54.39
N LEU A 534 31.26 -4.67 -53.33
CA LEU A 534 32.28 -4.39 -52.31
C LEU A 534 32.60 -5.64 -51.48
N THR A 535 31.56 -6.34 -51.00
CA THR A 535 31.70 -7.60 -50.27
C THR A 535 32.39 -8.67 -51.13
N LYS A 536 32.01 -8.77 -52.41
CA LYS A 536 32.66 -9.67 -53.37
C LYS A 536 34.13 -9.36 -53.52
N ALA A 537 34.50 -8.09 -53.72
CA ALA A 537 35.89 -7.67 -53.84
C ALA A 537 36.70 -7.99 -52.56
N ALA A 538 36.13 -7.76 -51.38
CA ALA A 538 36.77 -8.10 -50.11
C ALA A 538 36.97 -9.62 -49.95
N VAL A 539 36.01 -10.44 -50.37
CA VAL A 539 36.17 -11.91 -50.39
C VAL A 539 37.27 -12.34 -51.35
N VAL A 540 37.38 -11.73 -52.54
CA VAL A 540 38.48 -12.00 -53.49
C VAL A 540 39.83 -11.70 -52.84
N ARG A 541 40.01 -10.50 -52.25
CA ARG A 541 41.26 -10.12 -51.58
C ARG A 541 41.61 -11.06 -50.42
N PHE A 542 40.61 -11.45 -49.63
CA PHE A 542 40.80 -12.41 -48.55
C PHE A 542 41.23 -13.78 -49.08
N GLN A 543 40.58 -14.28 -50.13
CA GLN A 543 40.92 -15.55 -50.76
C GLN A 543 42.37 -15.53 -51.24
N GLU A 544 42.77 -14.50 -51.97
CA GLU A 544 44.13 -14.36 -52.50
C GLU A 544 45.17 -14.26 -51.38
N LYS A 545 44.90 -13.51 -50.30
CA LYS A 545 45.77 -13.43 -49.12
C LYS A 545 46.09 -14.79 -48.50
N TYR A 546 45.16 -15.74 -48.56
CA TYR A 546 45.32 -17.08 -47.99
C TYR A 546 45.55 -18.18 -49.03
N GLY A 547 45.95 -17.83 -50.26
CA GLY A 547 46.27 -18.80 -51.31
C GLY A 547 45.04 -19.56 -51.85
N ILE A 548 43.85 -19.01 -51.70
CA ILE A 548 42.60 -19.53 -52.26
C ILE A 548 42.32 -18.78 -53.56
N GLN A 549 41.80 -19.48 -54.58
CA GLN A 549 41.40 -18.85 -55.84
C GLN A 549 40.35 -17.73 -55.59
N GLY A 550 40.65 -16.52 -56.07
CA GLY A 550 39.85 -15.29 -55.92
C GLY A 550 38.52 -15.29 -56.69
N THR A 551 37.62 -16.22 -56.36
CA THR A 551 36.31 -16.37 -57.00
C THR A 551 35.29 -15.33 -56.53
N GLY A 552 35.50 -14.72 -55.36
CA GLY A 552 34.52 -13.85 -54.72
C GLY A 552 33.29 -14.60 -54.19
N PHE A 553 33.33 -15.93 -54.17
CA PHE A 553 32.33 -16.84 -53.63
C PHE A 553 32.85 -17.45 -52.34
N ALA A 554 32.14 -17.27 -51.22
CA ALA A 554 32.51 -17.89 -49.95
C ALA A 554 31.99 -19.33 -49.88
N GLY A 555 32.59 -20.20 -50.68
CA GLY A 555 32.31 -21.64 -50.72
C GLY A 555 33.02 -22.43 -49.61
N PRO A 556 32.91 -23.77 -49.59
CA PRO A 556 33.42 -24.61 -48.50
C PRO A 556 34.88 -24.34 -48.10
N ILE A 557 35.77 -24.15 -49.06
CA ILE A 557 37.20 -23.86 -48.82
C ILE A 557 37.40 -22.52 -48.11
N THR A 558 36.72 -21.47 -48.59
CA THR A 558 36.79 -20.13 -48.00
C THR A 558 36.18 -20.12 -46.60
N ARG A 559 35.03 -20.78 -46.40
CA ARG A 559 34.38 -20.89 -45.09
C ARG A 559 35.24 -21.64 -44.08
N ALA A 560 35.84 -22.76 -44.47
CA ALA A 560 36.74 -23.51 -43.60
C ALA A 560 37.90 -22.63 -43.11
N LYS A 561 38.49 -21.81 -44.00
CA LYS A 561 39.56 -20.89 -43.62
C LYS A 561 39.09 -19.77 -42.69
N ILE A 562 37.92 -19.19 -42.96
CA ILE A 562 37.35 -18.14 -42.10
C ILE A 562 37.03 -18.69 -40.71
N ASN A 563 36.37 -19.84 -40.62
CA ASN A 563 36.01 -20.46 -39.33
C ASN A 563 37.26 -20.88 -38.52
N GLN A 564 38.34 -21.30 -39.19
CA GLN A 564 39.64 -21.52 -38.56
C GLN A 564 40.21 -20.24 -37.93
N LEU A 565 40.01 -19.09 -38.56
CA LEU A 565 40.52 -17.80 -38.08
C LEU A 565 39.60 -17.14 -37.04
N LEU A 566 38.33 -17.54 -36.99
CA LEU A 566 37.37 -17.11 -35.95
C LEU A 566 37.51 -17.87 -34.63
N THR A 567 38.18 -19.03 -34.65
CA THR A 567 38.36 -19.92 -33.46
C THR A 567 39.72 -19.76 -32.79
N LYS A 568 40.54 -18.81 -33.26
CA LYS A 568 41.81 -18.37 -32.65
C LYS A 568 41.63 -16.97 -32.09
#